data_AF-A0A2Z4MHT9-F1
#
_entry.id   AF-A0A2Z4MHT9-F1
#
_cell.length_a   1.000
_cell.length_b   1.000
_cell.length_c   1.000
_cell.angle_alpha   90.00
_cell.angle_beta   90.00
_cell.angle_gamma   90.00
#
_symmetry.space_group_name_H-M   'P 1'
#
loop_
_entity.id
_entity.type
_entity.pdbx_description
1 polymer ?
#
loop_
_entity_poly.entity_id
_entity_poly.type
_entity_poly.pdbx_seq_one_letter_code
_entity_poly.pdbx_strand_id
1 'polypeptide(L)'
;MDLIIEVKDAAGAPISEADVSVVVSEDRKTGKTDERGQAVFRPLPDGLFKVEVTHPLYLEEEVEVIPPNGGGSFIWGNPVCTVSPPTTVIVRLSRIRAAPLFPISDKELKQRNAFNPKGIFTWIDHAGNPTGRYLATFNNEEPFIPVKHPLLPTNPTEGWGRFNHGEPVKIEPSRTSDLVWLEWGIGEKSPRFLVAIWVPRWRGVTPSKLDFVIFFPTNTDKPEHYPPLNEYPYKAWKINNTLVQPYPAEAHRFLFRDKWLVYQLLAAKRQAVVVVPIQPSGDWGPLAHAAGLSRLLAEVTHFLHRSGYTSGGNTNHDEDRAPIPPRFRFNRIHQPPPSVQRVVLSGFSSGMKPIANMIPTQIGQKIDDRSFNININGLNGHTLFGADVAPFLNAWKEVWNHDGEADARDALDKYLPEWLRRDSQRMARCYQTAYTGSEGWIDKSPLVKFTSGPPLSPKNGLIATERHSDDRCSLVYFGHGYLKHTTGSPTIAPAFWNAKDIHQSVPMVTFGHAAMLSGLSKF
;
A
#
# COMPACT_ATOMS: atom_id res chain seq x y z
N MET A 1 -8.40 -3.36 43.16
CA MET A 1 -7.45 -3.90 42.16
C MET A 1 -6.78 -2.74 41.44
N ASP A 2 -5.60 -2.93 40.88
CA ASP A 2 -4.87 -1.89 40.15
C ASP A 2 -5.25 -1.92 38.67
N LEU A 3 -5.50 -0.76 38.07
CA LEU A 3 -5.66 -0.60 36.63
C LEU A 3 -4.28 -0.48 35.98
N ILE A 4 -3.96 -1.37 35.03
CA ILE A 4 -2.71 -1.33 34.28
C ILE A 4 -3.01 -0.87 32.86
N ILE A 5 -2.41 0.24 32.44
CA ILE A 5 -2.46 0.70 31.06
C ILE A 5 -1.15 0.31 30.37
N GLU A 6 -1.21 -0.54 29.36
CA GLU A 6 -0.08 -0.84 28.48
C GLU A 6 -0.18 -0.01 27.21
N VAL A 7 0.86 0.76 26.89
CA VAL A 7 0.95 1.54 25.66
C VAL A 7 1.98 0.89 24.74
N LYS A 8 1.53 0.53 23.54
CA LYS A 8 2.35 -0.09 22.49
C LYS A 8 2.17 0.69 21.20
N ASP A 9 3.11 0.56 20.27
CA ASP A 9 2.89 1.02 18.91
C ASP A 9 2.09 0.00 18.09
N ALA A 10 1.70 0.38 16.87
CA ALA A 10 0.99 -0.50 15.94
C ALA A 10 1.76 -1.77 15.57
N ALA A 11 3.10 -1.77 15.69
CA ALA A 11 3.96 -2.93 15.48
C ALA A 11 4.11 -3.80 16.75
N GLY A 12 3.53 -3.37 17.87
CA GLY A 12 3.51 -4.10 19.14
C GLY A 12 4.69 -3.80 20.07
N ALA A 13 5.58 -2.87 19.72
CA ALA A 13 6.67 -2.47 20.61
C ALA A 13 6.16 -1.58 21.75
N PRO A 14 6.65 -1.73 22.99
CA PRO A 14 6.26 -0.87 24.09
C PRO A 14 6.70 0.58 23.85
N ILE A 15 5.87 1.53 24.27
CA ILE A 15 6.18 2.97 24.21
C ILE A 15 6.39 3.46 25.64
N SER A 16 7.61 3.88 25.97
CA SER A 16 7.93 4.54 27.23
C SER A 16 7.61 6.04 27.19
N GLU A 17 7.47 6.67 28.37
CA GLU A 17 7.24 8.11 28.52
C GLU A 17 5.97 8.66 27.82
N ALA A 18 5.02 7.80 27.45
CA ALA A 18 3.70 8.23 27.00
C ALA A 18 2.91 8.76 28.20
N ASP A 19 2.28 9.92 28.02
CA ASP A 19 1.37 10.50 29.01
C ASP A 19 0.04 9.74 28.95
N VAL A 20 -0.40 9.26 30.11
CA VAL A 20 -1.65 8.49 30.27
C VAL A 20 -2.54 9.22 31.25
N SER A 21 -3.79 9.47 30.86
CA SER A 21 -4.83 10.00 31.74
C SER A 21 -5.98 9.01 31.88
N VAL A 22 -6.43 8.77 33.11
CA VAL A 22 -7.67 8.04 33.42
C VAL A 22 -8.67 9.04 33.96
N VAL A 23 -9.78 9.22 33.25
CA VAL A 23 -10.82 10.20 33.54
C VAL A 23 -12.09 9.49 33.97
N VAL A 24 -12.62 9.83 35.14
CA VAL A 24 -13.88 9.30 35.69
C VAL A 24 -14.79 10.49 36.01
N SER A 25 -15.85 10.67 35.23
CA SER A 25 -16.67 11.90 35.26
C SER A 25 -15.80 13.15 35.06
N GLU A 26 -15.44 13.87 36.12
CA GLU A 26 -14.58 15.06 36.09
C GLU A 26 -13.20 14.84 36.75
N ASP A 27 -13.00 13.72 37.44
CA ASP A 27 -11.73 13.40 38.10
C ASP A 27 -10.72 12.84 37.11
N ARG A 28 -9.56 13.49 37.01
CA ARG A 28 -8.45 13.08 36.13
C ARG A 28 -7.25 12.62 36.96
N LYS A 29 -6.82 11.37 36.75
CA LYS A 29 -5.54 10.85 37.21
C LYS A 29 -4.57 10.76 36.05
N THR A 30 -3.35 11.27 36.21
CA THR A 30 -2.32 11.26 35.17
C THR A 30 -1.11 10.45 35.61
N GLY A 31 -0.44 9.81 34.65
CA GLY A 31 0.80 9.08 34.86
C GLY A 31 1.58 8.98 33.56
N LYS A 32 2.78 8.40 33.63
CA LYS A 32 3.61 8.09 32.47
C LYS A 32 3.91 6.61 32.41
N THR A 33 4.11 6.10 31.20
CA THR A 33 4.52 4.71 31.00
C THR A 33 6.01 4.52 31.28
N ASP A 34 6.35 3.41 31.94
CA ASP A 34 7.73 2.96 32.16
C ASP A 34 8.39 2.38 30.89
N GLU A 35 9.60 1.81 31.03
CA GLU A 35 10.34 1.16 29.93
C GLU A 35 9.61 -0.05 29.31
N ARG A 36 8.64 -0.63 30.03
CA ARG A 36 7.79 -1.73 29.54
C ARG A 36 6.52 -1.21 28.88
N GLY A 37 6.36 0.11 28.79
CA GLY A 37 5.17 0.76 28.28
C GLY A 37 3.99 0.68 29.25
N GLN A 38 4.22 0.56 30.56
CA GLN A 38 3.16 0.35 31.55
C GLN A 38 2.96 1.58 32.45
N ALA A 39 1.71 1.97 32.67
CA ALA A 39 1.29 2.94 33.69
C ALA A 39 0.26 2.30 34.63
N VAL A 40 0.42 2.48 35.95
CA VAL A 40 -0.42 1.83 36.96
C VAL A 40 -1.24 2.87 37.73
N PHE A 41 -2.55 2.66 37.79
CA PHE A 41 -3.51 3.56 38.46
C PHE A 41 -4.25 2.83 39.57
N ARG A 42 -4.38 3.49 40.73
CA ARG A 42 -5.02 2.95 41.93
C ARG A 42 -6.14 3.86 42.45
N PRO A 43 -7.29 3.31 42.89
CA PRO A 43 -7.82 1.98 42.53
C PRO A 43 -8.31 1.95 41.06
N LEU A 44 -8.60 0.76 40.53
CA LEU A 44 -9.44 0.58 39.34
C LEU A 44 -10.76 1.34 39.53
N PRO A 45 -11.21 2.15 38.54
CA PRO A 45 -12.51 2.79 38.61
C PRO A 45 -13.66 1.79 38.65
N ASP A 46 -14.64 2.03 39.51
CA ASP A 46 -15.83 1.17 39.68
C ASP A 46 -16.95 1.49 38.66
N GLY A 47 -16.79 2.53 37.84
CA GLY A 47 -17.76 2.96 36.82
C GLY A 47 -17.10 3.24 35.47
N LEU A 48 -17.87 3.77 34.50
CA LEU A 48 -17.36 4.18 33.19
C LEU A 48 -16.15 5.12 33.36
N PHE A 49 -15.06 4.81 32.68
CA PHE A 49 -13.87 5.65 32.66
C PHE A 49 -13.32 5.78 31.23
N LYS A 50 -12.63 6.88 30.97
CA LYS A 50 -11.93 7.13 29.72
C LYS A 50 -10.43 7.08 29.94
N VAL A 51 -9.72 6.32 29.11
CA VAL A 51 -8.25 6.33 29.04
C VAL A 51 -7.86 7.20 27.86
N GLU A 52 -7.05 8.22 28.10
CA GLU A 52 -6.45 9.07 27.07
C GLU A 52 -4.94 8.85 27.07
N VAL A 53 -4.33 8.65 25.90
CA VAL A 53 -2.89 8.43 25.76
C VAL A 53 -2.33 9.37 24.71
N THR A 54 -1.28 10.12 25.08
CA THR A 54 -0.58 11.04 24.18
C THR A 54 0.92 10.79 24.19
N HIS A 55 1.55 10.93 23.03
CA HIS A 55 3.01 10.87 22.91
C HIS A 55 3.47 11.72 21.72
N PRO A 56 4.57 12.51 21.81
CA PRO A 56 4.97 13.48 20.76
C PRO A 56 5.22 12.88 19.36
N LEU A 57 5.49 11.58 19.29
CA LEU A 57 5.82 10.84 18.07
C LEU A 57 4.67 9.99 17.52
N TYR A 58 3.47 10.07 18.08
CA TYR A 58 2.33 9.24 17.70
C TYR A 58 1.03 10.06 17.66
N LEU A 59 0.01 9.50 17.02
CA LEU A 59 -1.36 9.97 17.22
C LEU A 59 -1.80 9.72 18.66
N GLU A 60 -2.56 10.67 19.17
CA GLU A 60 -3.32 10.52 20.40
C GLU A 60 -4.41 9.45 20.20
N GLU A 61 -4.65 8.67 21.24
CA GLU A 61 -5.71 7.66 21.25
C GLU A 61 -6.49 7.77 22.56
N GLU A 62 -7.79 7.48 22.46
CA GLU A 62 -8.68 7.42 23.62
C GLU A 62 -9.56 6.17 23.57
N VAL A 63 -9.93 5.67 24.74
CA VAL A 63 -10.86 4.55 24.87
C VAL A 63 -11.75 4.72 26.10
N GLU A 64 -13.05 4.67 25.86
CA GLU A 64 -14.05 4.54 26.91
C GLU A 64 -14.18 3.08 27.31
N VAL A 65 -14.15 2.80 28.62
CA VAL A 65 -14.17 1.46 29.19
C VAL A 65 -15.23 1.37 30.29
N ILE A 66 -16.11 0.38 30.16
CA ILE A 66 -17.12 0.04 31.15
C ILE A 66 -16.64 -1.21 31.90
N PRO A 67 -16.30 -1.10 33.20
CA PRO A 67 -15.94 -2.25 34.01
C PRO A 67 -17.14 -3.16 34.28
N PRO A 68 -16.91 -4.45 34.60
CA PRO A 68 -18.00 -5.37 34.92
C PRO A 68 -18.65 -5.03 36.28
N ASN A 69 -19.93 -4.68 36.28
CA ASN A 69 -20.70 -4.47 37.51
C ASN A 69 -21.08 -5.81 38.15
N GLY A 70 -20.29 -6.30 39.11
CA GLY A 70 -20.64 -7.46 39.95
C GLY A 70 -20.56 -8.83 39.27
N GLY A 71 -19.85 -8.92 38.12
CA GLY A 71 -19.63 -10.14 37.35
C GLY A 71 -19.88 -9.93 35.86
N GLY A 72 -18.90 -10.22 35.00
CA GLY A 72 -19.03 -10.05 33.55
C GLY A 72 -17.70 -9.68 32.85
N SER A 73 -17.78 -9.32 31.57
CA SER A 73 -16.65 -8.86 30.76
C SER A 73 -16.67 -7.34 30.62
N PHE A 74 -15.48 -6.74 30.48
CA PHE A 74 -15.34 -5.33 30.10
C PHE A 74 -15.99 -5.05 28.74
N ILE A 75 -16.48 -3.82 28.57
CA ILE A 75 -16.98 -3.30 27.29
C ILE A 75 -16.17 -2.04 26.97
N TRP A 76 -15.77 -1.82 25.72
CA TRP A 76 -14.99 -0.64 25.36
C TRP A 76 -15.31 -0.09 23.96
N GLY A 77 -15.00 1.20 23.77
CA GLY A 77 -15.41 2.01 22.62
C GLY A 77 -14.39 2.19 21.50
N ASN A 78 -13.23 1.53 21.56
CA ASN A 78 -12.16 1.66 20.56
C ASN A 78 -11.66 0.28 20.05
N PRO A 79 -11.79 -0.04 18.75
CA PRO A 79 -11.45 -1.37 18.22
C PRO A 79 -9.95 -1.69 18.27
N VAL A 80 -9.08 -0.67 18.30
CA VAL A 80 -7.62 -0.91 18.36
C VAL A 80 -7.09 -1.09 19.78
N CYS A 81 -7.95 -0.90 20.78
CA CYS A 81 -7.66 -1.16 22.18
C CYS A 81 -8.09 -2.57 22.58
N THR A 82 -7.31 -3.21 23.44
CA THR A 82 -7.63 -4.53 24.00
C THR A 82 -7.80 -4.39 25.51
N VAL A 83 -8.92 -4.84 26.06
CA VAL A 83 -9.09 -4.92 27.51
C VAL A 83 -8.95 -6.39 27.95
N SER A 84 -7.87 -6.69 28.65
CA SER A 84 -7.52 -8.02 29.15
C SER A 84 -7.87 -8.11 30.65
N PRO A 85 -8.75 -9.05 31.06
CA PRO A 85 -9.10 -9.22 32.47
C PRO A 85 -7.89 -9.59 33.36
N PRO A 86 -7.90 -9.23 34.66
CA PRO A 86 -8.97 -8.50 35.34
C PRO A 86 -8.87 -6.96 35.19
N THR A 87 -7.73 -6.40 34.78
CA THR A 87 -7.50 -4.94 34.89
C THR A 87 -6.54 -4.31 33.87
N THR A 88 -6.21 -4.97 32.77
CA THR A 88 -5.25 -4.44 31.80
C THR A 88 -5.95 -3.82 30.60
N VAL A 89 -5.62 -2.58 30.25
CA VAL A 89 -6.03 -1.93 29.00
C VAL A 89 -4.79 -1.71 28.13
N ILE A 90 -4.76 -2.35 26.96
CA ILE A 90 -3.69 -2.20 25.96
C ILE A 90 -4.15 -1.17 24.94
N VAL A 91 -3.46 -0.03 24.89
CA VAL A 91 -3.65 1.04 23.91
C VAL A 91 -2.55 0.96 22.87
N ARG A 92 -2.92 0.94 21.59
CA ARG A 92 -1.97 0.91 20.48
C ARG A 92 -1.96 2.26 19.78
N LEU A 93 -0.79 2.89 19.71
CA LEU A 93 -0.60 4.17 19.02
C LEU A 93 -0.03 3.95 17.62
N SER A 94 -0.40 4.83 16.68
CA SER A 94 0.07 4.78 15.30
C SER A 94 0.73 6.09 14.87
N ARG A 95 1.60 6.01 13.86
CA ARG A 95 2.20 7.19 13.20
C ARG A 95 1.61 7.44 11.82
N ILE A 96 0.50 6.78 11.49
CA ILE A 96 -0.22 6.96 10.24
C ILE A 96 -1.57 7.61 10.48
N ARG A 97 -1.91 8.62 9.69
CA ARG A 97 -3.23 9.27 9.70
C ARG A 97 -3.78 9.42 8.29
N ALA A 98 -5.07 9.66 8.19
CA ALA A 98 -5.65 10.12 6.93
C ALA A 98 -5.00 11.45 6.52
N ALA A 99 -4.61 11.56 5.26
CA ALA A 99 -4.13 12.80 4.67
C ALA A 99 -5.25 13.86 4.74
N PRO A 100 -4.94 15.12 5.10
CA PRO A 100 -5.93 16.19 5.02
C PRO A 100 -6.46 16.33 3.60
N LEU A 101 -7.77 16.60 3.49
CA LEU A 101 -8.43 16.89 2.23
C LEU A 101 -8.57 18.40 2.06
N PHE A 102 -8.34 18.88 0.84
CA PHE A 102 -8.46 20.28 0.47
C PHE A 102 -9.49 20.41 -0.66
N PRO A 103 -10.73 20.85 -0.36
CA PRO A 103 -11.74 21.08 -1.37
C PRO A 103 -11.30 22.22 -2.31
N ILE A 104 -11.42 22.04 -3.62
CA ILE A 104 -11.04 23.05 -4.61
C ILE A 104 -12.05 23.11 -5.76
N SER A 105 -12.40 24.33 -6.20
CA SER A 105 -13.30 24.55 -7.34
C SER A 105 -12.55 24.63 -8.68
N ASP A 106 -13.25 24.40 -9.79
CA ASP A 106 -12.71 24.59 -11.16
C ASP A 106 -12.16 25.99 -11.41
N LYS A 107 -12.81 27.00 -10.83
CA LYS A 107 -12.36 28.39 -10.91
C LYS A 107 -11.01 28.56 -10.24
N GLU A 108 -10.82 28.00 -9.05
CA GLU A 108 -9.57 28.06 -8.31
C GLU A 108 -8.45 27.26 -8.98
N LEU A 109 -8.77 26.09 -9.55
CA LEU A 109 -7.82 25.29 -10.33
C LEU A 109 -7.25 26.08 -11.52
N LYS A 110 -8.05 26.92 -12.17
CA LYS A 110 -7.63 27.72 -13.34
C LYS A 110 -6.82 28.97 -12.97
N GLN A 111 -7.09 29.57 -11.82
CA GLN A 111 -6.55 30.88 -11.41
C GLN A 111 -5.17 30.82 -10.73
N ARG A 112 -4.79 29.69 -10.12
CA ARG A 112 -3.53 29.58 -9.35
C ARG A 112 -2.38 29.06 -10.22
N ASN A 113 -1.20 29.68 -10.08
CA ASN A 113 0.03 29.21 -10.77
C ASN A 113 0.81 28.18 -9.92
N ALA A 114 0.87 28.39 -8.61
CA ALA A 114 1.42 27.44 -7.63
C ALA A 114 0.79 27.71 -6.25
N PHE A 115 0.64 26.66 -5.43
CA PHE A 115 0.10 26.77 -4.08
C PHE A 115 0.42 25.51 -3.26
N ASN A 116 0.57 25.63 -1.94
CA ASN A 116 0.68 24.50 -1.03
C ASN A 116 -0.61 24.38 -0.19
N PRO A 117 -1.58 23.53 -0.62
CA PRO A 117 -2.87 23.38 0.04
C PRO A 117 -2.84 22.72 1.42
N LYS A 118 -1.68 22.19 1.85
CA LYS A 118 -1.57 21.39 3.08
C LYS A 118 -2.53 20.17 3.11
N GLY A 119 -2.99 19.71 1.94
CA GLY A 119 -3.86 18.55 1.79
C GLY A 119 -4.06 18.11 0.33
N ILE A 120 -4.70 16.97 0.14
CA ILE A 120 -5.05 16.39 -1.16
C ILE A 120 -6.23 17.13 -1.77
N PHE A 121 -6.14 17.53 -3.04
CA PHE A 121 -7.26 18.15 -3.73
C PHE A 121 -8.43 17.20 -3.85
N THR A 122 -9.58 17.70 -3.39
CA THR A 122 -10.87 17.04 -3.51
C THR A 122 -11.86 17.96 -4.19
N TRP A 123 -12.82 17.38 -4.88
CA TRP A 123 -13.93 18.15 -5.42
C TRP A 123 -15.00 18.38 -4.38
N ILE A 124 -15.80 19.41 -4.62
CA ILE A 124 -17.02 19.68 -3.89
C ILE A 124 -18.18 19.08 -4.70
N ASP A 125 -19.06 18.31 -4.05
CA ASP A 125 -20.27 17.78 -4.70
C ASP A 125 -21.27 18.90 -5.06
N HIS A 126 -22.36 18.56 -5.75
CA HIS A 126 -23.40 19.52 -6.13
C HIS A 126 -24.09 20.20 -4.93
N ALA A 127 -23.97 19.61 -3.73
CA ALA A 127 -24.54 20.11 -2.48
C ALA A 127 -23.54 20.93 -1.65
N GLY A 128 -22.31 21.16 -2.14
CA GLY A 128 -21.31 21.93 -1.42
C GLY A 128 -20.43 21.12 -0.46
N ASN A 129 -20.53 19.79 -0.43
CA ASN A 129 -19.75 18.95 0.48
C ASN A 129 -18.43 18.47 -0.15
N PRO A 130 -17.34 18.39 0.61
CA PRO A 130 -16.12 17.74 0.17
C PRO A 130 -16.37 16.27 -0.21
N THR A 131 -15.93 15.89 -1.41
CA THR A 131 -15.84 14.49 -1.80
C THR A 131 -14.55 13.89 -1.22
N GLY A 132 -14.55 12.61 -0.87
CA GLY A 132 -13.31 11.90 -0.50
C GLY A 132 -12.40 11.60 -1.70
N ARG A 133 -12.69 12.18 -2.87
CA ARG A 133 -12.21 11.76 -4.18
C ARG A 133 -11.22 12.76 -4.72
N TYR A 134 -10.09 12.27 -5.22
CA TYR A 134 -9.09 13.10 -5.87
C TYR A 134 -9.63 13.67 -7.19
N LEU A 135 -9.72 15.00 -7.29
CA LEU A 135 -10.09 15.77 -8.50
C LEU A 135 -11.30 15.22 -9.30
N ALA A 136 -12.38 14.80 -8.63
CA ALA A 136 -13.58 14.22 -9.26
C ALA A 136 -13.33 13.11 -10.29
N THR A 137 -12.20 12.40 -10.18
CA THR A 137 -12.03 11.20 -10.99
C THR A 137 -12.82 10.09 -10.31
N PHE A 138 -13.98 9.82 -10.89
CA PHE A 138 -14.78 8.67 -10.55
C PHE A 138 -13.98 7.44 -11.00
N ASN A 139 -13.80 6.47 -10.11
CA ASN A 139 -13.37 5.13 -10.50
C ASN A 139 -14.57 4.46 -11.21
N ASN A 140 -14.88 4.97 -12.40
CA ASN A 140 -16.06 4.65 -13.17
C ASN A 140 -16.14 3.15 -13.47
N GLU A 141 -17.35 2.68 -13.74
CA GLU A 141 -17.51 1.42 -14.44
C GLU A 141 -16.88 1.56 -15.83
N GLU A 142 -15.82 0.81 -16.09
CA GLU A 142 -15.14 0.80 -17.38
C GLU A 142 -15.15 -0.62 -17.97
N PRO A 143 -15.37 -0.79 -19.28
CA PRO A 143 -15.10 -2.04 -19.95
C PRO A 143 -13.59 -2.29 -19.95
N PHE A 144 -13.18 -3.43 -19.43
CA PHE A 144 -11.80 -3.78 -19.18
C PHE A 144 -11.45 -5.14 -19.81
N ILE A 145 -10.31 -5.23 -20.50
CA ILE A 145 -9.85 -6.48 -21.11
C ILE A 145 -8.96 -7.25 -20.12
N PRO A 146 -9.40 -8.39 -19.58
CA PRO A 146 -8.58 -9.21 -18.71
C PRO A 146 -7.55 -9.99 -19.54
N VAL A 147 -6.32 -10.08 -19.05
CA VAL A 147 -5.30 -10.98 -19.62
C VAL A 147 -5.51 -12.41 -19.14
N LYS A 148 -5.08 -13.39 -19.95
CA LYS A 148 -5.13 -14.83 -19.64
C LYS A 148 -3.72 -15.42 -19.51
N HIS A 149 -3.67 -16.67 -19.07
CA HIS A 149 -2.45 -17.48 -18.99
C HIS A 149 -2.52 -18.60 -20.05
N PRO A 150 -1.45 -18.87 -20.83
CA PRO A 150 -0.20 -18.07 -20.94
C PRO A 150 -0.47 -16.65 -21.44
N LEU A 151 0.44 -15.70 -21.22
CA LEU A 151 0.26 -14.31 -21.64
C LEU A 151 0.34 -14.15 -23.15
N LEU A 152 1.26 -14.89 -23.80
CA LEU A 152 1.52 -14.79 -25.24
C LEU A 152 0.71 -15.83 -26.04
N PRO A 153 0.00 -15.44 -27.11
CA PRO A 153 -0.62 -16.37 -28.05
C PRO A 153 0.43 -16.97 -28.99
N THR A 154 0.17 -18.17 -29.52
CA THR A 154 1.03 -18.78 -30.55
C THR A 154 1.04 -17.98 -31.86
N ASN A 155 -0.12 -17.42 -32.23
CA ASN A 155 -0.31 -16.66 -33.47
C ASN A 155 -0.88 -15.27 -33.12
N PRO A 156 -0.04 -14.28 -32.73
CA PRO A 156 -0.54 -12.98 -32.36
C PRO A 156 -1.06 -12.21 -33.57
N THR A 157 -2.09 -11.40 -33.33
CA THR A 157 -2.60 -10.40 -34.26
C THR A 157 -2.32 -8.99 -33.72
N GLU A 158 -2.73 -7.96 -34.44
CA GLU A 158 -2.61 -6.57 -33.96
C GLU A 158 -3.46 -6.27 -32.71
N GLY A 159 -3.12 -5.16 -32.04
CA GLY A 159 -3.82 -4.68 -30.85
C GLY A 159 -3.77 -5.66 -29.67
N TRP A 160 -4.91 -5.87 -29.01
CA TRP A 160 -5.02 -6.81 -27.89
C TRP A 160 -4.76 -8.26 -28.27
N GLY A 161 -4.97 -8.64 -29.54
CA GLY A 161 -4.66 -9.98 -30.04
C GLY A 161 -3.16 -10.30 -30.07
N ARG A 162 -2.28 -9.36 -29.67
CA ARG A 162 -0.88 -9.63 -29.31
C ARG A 162 -0.76 -10.40 -27.98
N PHE A 163 -1.83 -10.47 -27.19
CA PHE A 163 -1.88 -11.16 -25.90
C PHE A 163 -3.02 -12.18 -25.90
N ASN A 164 -2.90 -13.21 -25.08
CA ASN A 164 -4.07 -13.99 -24.71
C ASN A 164 -4.90 -13.15 -23.75
N HIS A 165 -6.14 -12.86 -24.13
CA HIS A 165 -7.06 -12.08 -23.33
C HIS A 165 -8.45 -12.72 -23.27
N GLY A 166 -9.24 -12.29 -22.28
CA GLY A 166 -10.65 -12.61 -22.18
C GLY A 166 -11.53 -11.64 -22.92
N GLU A 167 -12.83 -11.93 -22.89
CA GLU A 167 -13.85 -10.96 -23.29
C GLU A 167 -13.81 -9.75 -22.35
N PRO A 168 -14.12 -8.54 -22.86
CA PRO A 168 -14.25 -7.35 -22.02
C PRO A 168 -15.22 -7.59 -20.86
N VAL A 169 -14.81 -7.24 -19.66
CA VAL A 169 -15.63 -7.28 -18.44
C VAL A 169 -15.84 -5.87 -17.91
N LYS A 170 -17.00 -5.59 -17.35
CA LYS A 170 -17.25 -4.33 -16.65
C LYS A 170 -16.65 -4.38 -15.26
N ILE A 171 -15.80 -3.42 -14.94
CA ILE A 171 -15.17 -3.31 -13.62
C ILE A 171 -15.47 -1.94 -13.07
N GLU A 172 -15.98 -1.93 -11.84
CA GLU A 172 -16.37 -0.73 -11.12
C GLU A 172 -15.67 -0.70 -9.76
N PRO A 173 -14.48 -0.08 -9.67
CA PRO A 173 -13.73 -0.07 -8.42
C PRO A 173 -14.50 0.64 -7.30
N SER A 174 -15.20 1.73 -7.58
CA SER A 174 -15.95 2.52 -6.58
C SER A 174 -16.98 1.70 -5.76
N ARG A 175 -17.57 0.65 -6.34
CA ARG A 175 -18.54 -0.23 -5.67
C ARG A 175 -17.89 -1.37 -4.89
N THR A 176 -16.64 -1.67 -5.19
CA THR A 176 -15.91 -2.81 -4.63
C THR A 176 -14.81 -2.41 -3.67
N SER A 177 -14.59 -1.10 -3.46
CA SER A 177 -13.40 -0.63 -2.75
C SER A 177 -13.46 0.85 -2.34
N ASP A 178 -12.48 1.25 -1.54
CA ASP A 178 -12.24 2.64 -1.17
C ASP A 178 -10.77 3.01 -1.40
N LEU A 179 -10.53 4.22 -1.95
CA LEU A 179 -9.20 4.82 -2.03
C LEU A 179 -9.00 5.70 -0.78
N VAL A 180 -7.92 5.48 -0.05
CA VAL A 180 -7.55 6.29 1.11
C VAL A 180 -6.15 6.86 0.94
N TRP A 181 -6.01 8.14 1.22
CA TRP A 181 -4.73 8.83 1.28
C TRP A 181 -4.25 8.89 2.71
N LEU A 182 -3.00 8.52 2.94
CA LEU A 182 -2.40 8.47 4.27
C LEU A 182 -1.14 9.34 4.33
N GLU A 183 -0.94 10.01 5.47
CA GLU A 183 0.35 10.54 5.88
C GLU A 183 0.96 9.57 6.90
N TRP A 184 2.14 9.03 6.58
CA TRP A 184 2.95 8.21 7.47
C TRP A 184 4.12 9.03 8.02
N GLY A 185 4.34 8.97 9.33
CA GLY A 185 5.24 9.88 10.04
C GLY A 185 4.51 11.12 10.53
N ILE A 186 4.38 11.27 11.85
CA ILE A 186 3.62 12.34 12.50
C ILE A 186 4.53 13.13 13.44
N GLY A 187 4.26 14.43 13.57
CA GLY A 187 5.00 15.39 14.38
C GLY A 187 5.69 16.44 13.52
N GLU A 188 5.81 17.68 14.02
CA GLU A 188 6.41 18.81 13.28
C GLU A 188 7.86 18.56 12.83
N LYS A 189 8.55 17.62 13.50
CA LYS A 189 9.93 17.24 13.23
C LYS A 189 10.08 15.92 12.47
N SER A 190 8.99 15.19 12.20
CA SER A 190 9.02 13.90 11.52
C SER A 190 8.85 14.08 10.00
N PRO A 191 9.56 13.34 9.15
CA PRO A 191 9.27 13.37 7.72
C PRO A 191 7.90 12.74 7.50
N ARG A 192 7.12 13.36 6.62
CA ARG A 192 5.81 12.84 6.22
C ARG A 192 5.99 12.09 4.92
N PHE A 193 5.43 10.90 4.81
CA PHE A 193 5.31 10.12 3.59
C PHE A 193 3.85 10.02 3.18
N LEU A 194 3.56 10.35 1.94
CA LEU A 194 2.28 10.11 1.32
C LEU A 194 2.21 8.65 0.86
N VAL A 195 1.16 7.98 1.30
CA VAL A 195 0.85 6.61 0.90
C VAL A 195 -0.58 6.59 0.37
N ALA A 196 -0.78 6.17 -0.87
CA ALA A 196 -2.11 5.85 -1.37
C ALA A 196 -2.39 4.38 -1.06
N ILE A 197 -3.56 4.09 -0.50
CA ILE A 197 -4.02 2.72 -0.31
C ILE A 197 -5.36 2.51 -1.01
N TRP A 198 -5.44 1.44 -1.77
CA TRP A 198 -6.69 0.92 -2.29
C TRP A 198 -7.12 -0.27 -1.45
N VAL A 199 -8.34 -0.21 -0.91
CA VAL A 199 -8.84 -1.17 0.07
C VAL A 199 -10.06 -1.88 -0.52
N PRO A 200 -9.99 -3.20 -0.77
CA PRO A 200 -11.15 -3.95 -1.24
C PRO A 200 -12.22 -4.00 -0.14
N ARG A 201 -13.50 -3.97 -0.51
CA ARG A 201 -14.62 -4.17 0.41
C ARG A 201 -14.84 -5.65 0.68
N TRP A 202 -14.81 -6.03 1.94
CA TRP A 202 -15.15 -7.38 2.38
C TRP A 202 -16.66 -7.48 2.63
N ARG A 203 -17.42 -7.99 1.66
CA ARG A 203 -18.89 -8.07 1.75
C ARG A 203 -19.30 -9.12 2.79
N GLY A 204 -19.67 -8.66 3.99
CA GLY A 204 -20.26 -9.51 5.04
C GLY A 204 -19.28 -10.41 5.81
N VAL A 205 -17.97 -10.27 5.58
CA VAL A 205 -16.94 -11.05 6.29
C VAL A 205 -15.87 -10.09 6.80
N THR A 206 -15.67 -10.03 8.12
CA THR A 206 -14.50 -9.33 8.67
C THR A 206 -13.25 -10.17 8.41
N PRO A 207 -12.27 -9.67 7.65
CA PRO A 207 -11.06 -10.45 7.38
C PRO A 207 -10.26 -10.64 8.67
N SER A 208 -9.84 -11.86 8.98
CA SER A 208 -8.89 -12.13 10.08
C SER A 208 -7.42 -11.99 9.64
N LYS A 209 -7.21 -11.96 8.32
CA LYS A 209 -5.91 -11.84 7.67
C LYS A 209 -6.00 -10.95 6.43
N LEU A 210 -4.92 -10.27 6.09
CA LEU A 210 -4.84 -9.40 4.93
C LEU A 210 -3.67 -9.77 4.02
N ASP A 211 -3.94 -9.77 2.72
CA ASP A 211 -2.92 -9.80 1.69
C ASP A 211 -2.65 -8.38 1.17
N PHE A 212 -1.39 -8.10 0.85
CA PHE A 212 -0.93 -6.80 0.40
C PHE A 212 -0.16 -6.90 -0.91
N VAL A 213 -0.41 -5.95 -1.81
CA VAL A 213 0.46 -5.64 -2.95
C VAL A 213 1.06 -4.26 -2.71
N ILE A 214 2.36 -4.20 -2.44
CA ILE A 214 3.09 -2.93 -2.35
C ILE A 214 3.65 -2.65 -3.74
N PHE A 215 3.09 -1.65 -4.42
CA PHE A 215 3.53 -1.24 -5.74
C PHE A 215 4.40 0.01 -5.64
N PHE A 216 5.67 -0.11 -5.99
CA PHE A 216 6.63 0.98 -6.07
C PHE A 216 6.55 1.65 -7.46
N PRO A 217 5.95 2.85 -7.58
CA PRO A 217 5.95 3.58 -8.84
C PRO A 217 7.34 4.11 -9.16
N THR A 218 7.49 4.70 -10.35
CA THR A 218 8.61 5.58 -10.63
C THR A 218 8.64 6.73 -9.63
N ASN A 219 9.84 7.18 -9.24
CA ASN A 219 9.98 8.41 -8.48
C ASN A 219 9.52 9.61 -9.32
N THR A 220 9.08 10.69 -8.67
CA THR A 220 8.62 11.88 -9.41
C THR A 220 9.75 12.80 -9.87
N ASP A 221 11.01 12.45 -9.56
CA ASP A 221 12.25 13.20 -9.81
C ASP A 221 12.18 14.69 -9.40
N LYS A 222 11.37 15.00 -8.39
CA LYS A 222 11.04 16.36 -7.98
C LYS A 222 10.69 16.41 -6.50
N PRO A 223 11.45 17.14 -5.67
CA PRO A 223 12.84 17.56 -5.84
C PRO A 223 13.86 16.41 -5.67
N GLU A 224 15.10 16.63 -6.09
CA GLU A 224 16.21 15.65 -6.06
C GLU A 224 16.62 15.21 -4.64
N HIS A 225 16.25 15.96 -3.60
CA HIS A 225 16.63 15.70 -2.22
C HIS A 225 15.46 15.27 -1.34
N TYR A 226 15.76 14.38 -0.40
CA TYR A 226 14.82 13.77 0.51
C TYR A 226 15.18 14.10 1.97
N PRO A 227 14.21 14.44 2.84
CA PRO A 227 12.81 14.83 2.58
C PRO A 227 12.68 16.35 2.29
N PRO A 228 11.92 16.79 1.26
CA PRO A 228 11.71 18.21 0.98
C PRO A 228 10.53 18.76 1.77
N LEU A 229 10.79 19.13 3.03
CA LEU A 229 9.80 19.51 4.05
C LEU A 229 8.80 20.61 3.62
N ASN A 230 9.20 21.52 2.72
CA ASN A 230 8.38 22.66 2.30
C ASN A 230 7.46 22.37 1.10
N GLU A 231 7.68 21.26 0.39
CA GLU A 231 7.01 20.96 -0.89
C GLU A 231 6.16 19.69 -0.83
N TYR A 232 6.71 18.66 -0.22
CA TYR A 232 6.06 17.37 -0.12
C TYR A 232 5.13 17.32 1.11
N PRO A 233 3.96 16.65 1.04
CA PRO A 233 3.43 15.87 -0.09
C PRO A 233 2.40 16.58 -0.98
N TYR A 234 2.13 17.87 -0.80
CA TYR A 234 0.92 18.49 -1.36
C TYR A 234 1.13 19.65 -2.31
N LYS A 235 2.37 20.14 -2.51
CA LYS A 235 2.64 21.28 -3.39
C LYS A 235 2.00 21.07 -4.76
N ALA A 236 1.27 22.07 -5.22
CA ALA A 236 0.59 22.07 -6.49
C ALA A 236 1.18 23.15 -7.40
N TRP A 237 1.24 22.88 -8.71
CA TRP A 237 1.64 23.87 -9.71
C TRP A 237 0.92 23.63 -11.03
N LYS A 238 0.86 24.68 -11.84
CA LYS A 238 0.14 24.69 -13.12
C LYS A 238 0.95 23.97 -14.20
N ILE A 239 0.32 23.01 -14.87
CA ILE A 239 0.82 22.32 -16.08
C ILE A 239 -0.28 22.44 -17.13
N ASN A 240 0.01 23.02 -18.30
CA ASN A 240 -0.95 23.18 -19.41
C ASN A 240 -2.32 23.73 -18.97
N ASN A 241 -2.32 24.84 -18.23
CA ASN A 241 -3.50 25.49 -17.66
C ASN A 241 -4.28 24.74 -16.57
N THR A 242 -3.79 23.62 -16.08
CA THR A 242 -4.41 22.84 -14.99
C THR A 242 -3.49 22.80 -13.78
N LEU A 243 -4.02 23.08 -12.59
CA LEU A 243 -3.28 22.90 -11.35
C LEU A 243 -3.18 21.41 -11.03
N VAL A 244 -1.96 20.90 -10.88
CA VAL A 244 -1.68 19.47 -10.63
C VAL A 244 -0.97 19.33 -9.29
N GLN A 245 -1.33 18.31 -8.51
CA GLN A 245 -0.52 17.84 -7.39
C GLN A 245 0.28 16.62 -7.87
N PRO A 246 1.60 16.73 -8.10
CA PRO A 246 2.41 15.68 -8.70
C PRO A 246 2.36 14.36 -7.92
N TYR A 247 2.46 14.42 -6.58
CA TYR A 247 2.62 13.24 -5.74
C TYR A 247 1.29 12.45 -5.64
N PRO A 248 0.14 13.08 -5.32
CA PRO A 248 -1.15 12.41 -5.42
C PRO A 248 -1.52 12.01 -6.85
N ALA A 249 -1.19 12.84 -7.86
CA ALA A 249 -1.47 12.50 -9.24
C ALA A 249 -0.75 11.21 -9.65
N GLU A 250 0.49 10.98 -9.18
CA GLU A 250 1.25 9.78 -9.50
C GLU A 250 0.53 8.51 -9.05
N ALA A 251 0.14 8.41 -7.77
CA ALA A 251 -0.58 7.22 -7.28
C ALA A 251 -1.88 6.99 -8.07
N HIS A 252 -2.62 8.07 -8.33
CA HIS A 252 -3.87 8.00 -9.08
C HIS A 252 -3.64 7.50 -10.54
N ARG A 253 -2.59 7.98 -11.19
CA ARG A 253 -2.19 7.54 -12.54
C ARG A 253 -1.93 6.04 -12.56
N PHE A 254 -1.17 5.51 -11.61
CA PHE A 254 -0.93 4.07 -11.56
C PHE A 254 -2.21 3.29 -11.25
N LEU A 255 -2.94 3.65 -10.19
CA LEU A 255 -4.08 2.88 -9.72
C LEU A 255 -5.24 2.82 -10.74
N PHE A 256 -5.59 3.95 -11.38
CA PHE A 256 -6.88 4.07 -12.08
C PHE A 256 -6.82 4.58 -13.53
N ARG A 257 -5.78 5.32 -13.95
CA ARG A 257 -5.84 6.06 -15.24
C ARG A 257 -4.85 5.58 -16.30
N ASP A 258 -3.60 5.43 -15.91
CA ASP A 258 -2.51 5.14 -16.83
C ASP A 258 -2.19 3.65 -16.76
N LYS A 259 -2.02 3.08 -15.57
CA LYS A 259 -1.65 1.65 -15.43
C LYS A 259 -2.81 0.75 -15.04
N TRP A 260 -3.93 1.30 -14.57
CA TRP A 260 -5.14 0.53 -14.27
C TRP A 260 -4.88 -0.63 -13.29
N LEU A 261 -3.96 -0.48 -12.33
CA LEU A 261 -3.54 -1.58 -11.45
C LEU A 261 -4.72 -2.19 -10.68
N VAL A 262 -5.65 -1.34 -10.22
CA VAL A 262 -6.85 -1.79 -9.50
C VAL A 262 -7.76 -2.61 -10.39
N TYR A 263 -8.00 -2.14 -11.62
CA TYR A 263 -8.84 -2.84 -12.57
C TYR A 263 -8.23 -4.20 -12.94
N GLN A 264 -6.91 -4.25 -13.13
CA GLN A 264 -6.17 -5.49 -13.36
C GLN A 264 -6.29 -6.48 -12.18
N LEU A 265 -6.23 -6.00 -10.93
CA LEU A 265 -6.39 -6.85 -9.74
C LEU A 265 -7.81 -7.43 -9.64
N LEU A 266 -8.82 -6.58 -9.85
CA LEU A 266 -10.23 -6.96 -9.85
C LEU A 266 -10.54 -7.94 -10.99
N ALA A 267 -10.00 -7.70 -12.18
CA ALA A 267 -10.10 -8.58 -13.34
C ALA A 267 -9.51 -9.97 -13.07
N ALA A 268 -8.37 -10.02 -12.36
CA ALA A 268 -7.72 -11.25 -11.91
C ALA A 268 -8.46 -11.95 -10.75
N LYS A 269 -9.57 -11.37 -10.26
CA LYS A 269 -10.36 -11.85 -9.13
C LYS A 269 -9.50 -12.07 -7.88
N ARG A 270 -8.62 -11.10 -7.58
CA ARG A 270 -7.76 -11.13 -6.40
C ARG A 270 -8.14 -10.07 -5.39
N GLN A 271 -8.10 -10.45 -4.12
CA GLN A 271 -8.44 -9.62 -2.99
C GLN A 271 -7.17 -9.30 -2.19
N ALA A 272 -6.65 -8.09 -2.36
CA ALA A 272 -5.50 -7.59 -1.64
C ALA A 272 -5.60 -6.07 -1.45
N VAL A 273 -5.05 -5.55 -0.37
CA VAL A 273 -4.86 -4.10 -0.20
C VAL A 273 -3.70 -3.69 -1.10
N VAL A 274 -3.91 -2.73 -2.00
CA VAL A 274 -2.82 -2.19 -2.84
C VAL A 274 -2.27 -0.95 -2.15
N VAL A 275 -0.98 -0.98 -1.81
CA VAL A 275 -0.26 0.10 -1.15
C VAL A 275 0.70 0.71 -2.16
N VAL A 276 0.54 2.01 -2.43
CA VAL A 276 1.40 2.77 -3.33
C VAL A 276 2.10 3.88 -2.53
N PRO A 277 3.29 3.61 -1.98
CA PRO A 277 4.07 4.67 -1.37
C PRO A 277 4.57 5.64 -2.46
N ILE A 278 4.52 6.93 -2.18
CA ILE A 278 4.94 7.96 -3.15
C ILE A 278 6.25 8.58 -2.71
N GLN A 279 7.29 8.50 -3.55
CA GLN A 279 8.59 9.05 -3.23
C GLN A 279 9.03 10.15 -4.21
N PRO A 280 9.42 11.35 -3.71
CA PRO A 280 9.84 12.45 -4.56
C PRO A 280 11.22 12.24 -5.19
N SER A 281 12.08 11.43 -4.57
CA SER A 281 13.48 11.18 -4.95
C SER A 281 13.75 9.69 -5.23
N GLY A 282 14.95 9.37 -5.72
CA GLY A 282 15.41 7.99 -5.90
C GLY A 282 15.86 7.28 -4.61
N ASP A 283 16.06 8.02 -3.51
CA ASP A 283 16.32 7.45 -2.19
C ASP A 283 14.98 7.13 -1.54
N TRP A 284 14.62 5.86 -1.39
CA TRP A 284 13.34 5.42 -0.84
C TRP A 284 13.29 5.41 0.69
N GLY A 285 14.39 5.75 1.37
CA GLY A 285 14.48 5.78 2.82
C GLY A 285 13.93 4.49 3.45
N PRO A 286 13.06 4.57 4.49
CA PRO A 286 12.57 3.38 5.18
C PRO A 286 11.78 2.41 4.28
N LEU A 287 11.23 2.88 3.17
CA LEU A 287 10.45 2.06 2.23
C LEU A 287 11.33 1.10 1.41
N ALA A 288 12.66 1.31 1.38
CA ALA A 288 13.63 0.38 0.80
C ALA A 288 14.14 -0.69 1.78
N HIS A 289 13.52 -0.84 2.96
CA HIS A 289 13.95 -1.83 3.95
C HIS A 289 12.78 -2.65 4.50
N ALA A 290 13.07 -3.91 4.83
CA ALA A 290 12.10 -4.82 5.43
C ALA A 290 11.52 -4.29 6.75
N ALA A 291 12.34 -3.62 7.58
CA ALA A 291 11.89 -3.03 8.84
C ALA A 291 10.87 -1.92 8.62
N GLY A 292 11.13 -1.03 7.65
CA GLY A 292 10.21 0.05 7.28
C GLY A 292 8.92 -0.46 6.67
N LEU A 293 8.98 -1.45 5.78
CA LEU A 293 7.76 -2.06 5.23
C LEU A 293 6.97 -2.85 6.29
N SER A 294 7.65 -3.55 7.20
CA SER A 294 6.99 -4.22 8.34
C SER A 294 6.21 -3.21 9.18
N ARG A 295 6.84 -2.08 9.52
CA ARG A 295 6.22 -0.98 10.26
C ARG A 295 5.04 -0.38 9.49
N LEU A 296 5.22 -0.05 8.22
CA LEU A 296 4.17 0.53 7.37
C LEU A 296 2.95 -0.39 7.32
N LEU A 297 3.14 -1.70 7.08
CA LEU A 297 2.03 -2.65 7.00
C LEU A 297 1.30 -2.82 8.34
N ALA A 298 2.03 -2.81 9.46
CA ALA A 298 1.43 -2.84 10.79
C ALA A 298 0.57 -1.58 11.03
N GLU A 299 1.07 -0.40 10.67
CA GLU A 299 0.34 0.86 10.81
C GLU A 299 -0.86 0.97 9.86
N VAL A 300 -0.73 0.52 8.61
CA VAL A 300 -1.86 0.46 7.66
C VAL A 300 -2.94 -0.48 8.16
N THR A 301 -2.56 -1.67 8.62
CA THR A 301 -3.51 -2.65 9.19
C THR A 301 -4.25 -2.07 10.39
N HIS A 302 -3.51 -1.43 11.31
CA HIS A 302 -4.07 -0.76 12.47
C HIS A 302 -5.02 0.37 12.04
N PHE A 303 -4.64 1.21 11.08
CA PHE A 303 -5.49 2.28 10.54
C PHE A 303 -6.78 1.75 9.93
N LEU A 304 -6.70 0.69 9.12
CA LEU A 304 -7.87 0.07 8.50
C LEU A 304 -8.83 -0.47 9.56
N HIS A 305 -8.30 -1.13 10.57
CA HIS A 305 -9.10 -1.66 11.67
C HIS A 305 -9.75 -0.55 12.50
N ARG A 306 -8.97 0.47 12.85
CA ARG A 306 -9.45 1.68 13.57
C ARG A 306 -10.57 2.38 12.81
N SER A 307 -10.42 2.50 11.50
CA SER A 307 -11.35 3.22 10.63
C SER A 307 -12.54 2.38 10.21
N GLY A 308 -12.74 1.17 10.75
CA GLY A 308 -13.93 0.35 10.48
C GLY A 308 -13.83 -0.63 9.31
N TYR A 309 -12.81 -0.50 8.46
CA TYR A 309 -12.64 -1.32 7.26
C TYR A 309 -12.53 -2.82 7.59
N THR A 310 -11.84 -3.16 8.69
CA THR A 310 -11.58 -4.56 9.08
C THR A 310 -12.03 -4.90 10.50
N SER A 311 -12.88 -4.08 11.12
CA SER A 311 -13.42 -4.30 12.47
C SER A 311 -14.93 -4.65 12.47
N GLY A 312 -15.49 -4.96 11.30
CA GLY A 312 -16.90 -5.33 11.16
C GLY A 312 -17.88 -4.15 11.20
N GLY A 313 -17.39 -2.92 10.99
CA GLY A 313 -18.26 -1.76 10.87
C GLY A 313 -19.07 -1.79 9.57
N ASN A 314 -20.39 -1.55 9.68
CA ASN A 314 -21.23 -1.36 8.49
C ASN A 314 -20.83 -0.07 7.78
N THR A 315 -20.23 -0.18 6.59
CA THR A 315 -20.14 0.92 5.64
C THR A 315 -21.53 1.15 5.05
N ASN A 316 -22.35 2.02 5.67
CA ASN A 316 -23.49 2.58 4.95
C ASN A 316 -22.93 3.53 3.88
N HIS A 317 -23.12 3.21 2.61
CA HIS A 317 -22.73 4.09 1.52
C HIS A 317 -23.91 4.88 0.97
N ASP A 318 -23.72 6.19 0.95
CA ASP A 318 -24.19 7.10 -0.08
C ASP A 318 -23.04 7.20 -1.09
N GLU A 319 -23.27 6.84 -2.36
CA GLU A 319 -22.24 6.76 -3.41
C GLU A 319 -21.65 8.13 -3.77
N ASP A 320 -22.24 9.23 -3.31
CA ASP A 320 -21.79 10.60 -3.65
C ASP A 320 -21.00 11.30 -2.54
N ARG A 321 -20.88 10.70 -1.35
CA ARG A 321 -20.21 11.33 -0.20
C ARG A 321 -18.85 10.72 0.09
N ALA A 322 -17.97 11.49 0.73
CA ALA A 322 -16.74 10.94 1.32
C ALA A 322 -17.11 9.72 2.19
N PRO A 323 -16.39 8.59 2.09
CA PRO A 323 -16.67 7.43 2.92
C PRO A 323 -16.64 7.89 4.38
N ILE A 324 -17.80 7.82 5.04
CA ILE A 324 -17.86 8.01 6.48
C ILE A 324 -17.24 6.73 7.05
N PRO A 325 -16.09 6.80 7.74
CA PRO A 325 -15.51 5.62 8.34
C PRO A 325 -16.58 4.94 9.20
N PRO A 326 -16.80 3.62 9.06
CA PRO A 326 -17.75 2.92 9.90
C PRO A 326 -17.52 3.27 11.37
N ARG A 327 -18.56 3.78 12.04
CA ARG A 327 -18.45 4.06 13.47
C ARG A 327 -18.44 2.72 14.20
N PHE A 328 -17.32 2.43 14.86
CA PHE A 328 -17.28 1.34 15.81
C PHE A 328 -18.32 1.58 16.91
N ARG A 329 -19.12 0.57 17.21
CA ARG A 329 -20.03 0.58 18.36
C ARG A 329 -19.37 -0.23 19.46
N PHE A 330 -19.60 0.15 20.72
CA PHE A 330 -19.19 -0.63 21.89
C PHE A 330 -19.39 -2.13 21.66
N ASN A 331 -18.32 -2.91 21.80
CA ASN A 331 -18.34 -4.35 21.55
C ASN A 331 -17.92 -5.12 22.80
N ARG A 332 -18.50 -6.31 22.98
CA ARG A 332 -18.12 -7.27 24.03
C ARG A 332 -17.02 -8.23 23.56
N ILE A 333 -16.87 -8.41 22.24
CA ILE A 333 -15.91 -9.34 21.64
C ILE A 333 -14.81 -8.53 20.95
N HIS A 334 -13.60 -8.60 21.49
CA HIS A 334 -12.42 -8.03 20.84
C HIS A 334 -12.13 -8.79 19.54
N GLN A 335 -12.01 -8.08 18.44
CA GLN A 335 -11.36 -8.58 17.23
C GLN A 335 -10.05 -7.82 17.10
N PRO A 336 -8.87 -8.46 17.20
CA PRO A 336 -7.62 -7.77 16.95
C PRO A 336 -7.55 -7.29 15.49
N PRO A 337 -6.70 -6.28 15.19
CA PRO A 337 -6.36 -5.98 13.81
C PRO A 337 -5.92 -7.26 13.06
N PRO A 338 -6.35 -7.44 11.80
CA PRO A 338 -6.02 -8.64 11.03
C PRO A 338 -4.50 -8.82 10.91
N SER A 339 -3.99 -10.04 10.89
CA SER A 339 -2.55 -10.22 10.64
C SER A 339 -2.21 -10.12 9.15
N VAL A 340 -0.98 -9.73 8.84
CA VAL A 340 -0.45 -9.76 7.47
C VAL A 340 -0.20 -11.21 7.06
N GLN A 341 -0.88 -11.69 6.02
CA GLN A 341 -0.76 -13.06 5.53
C GLN A 341 0.24 -13.19 4.40
N ARG A 342 0.05 -12.40 3.34
CA ARG A 342 0.91 -12.44 2.15
C ARG A 342 1.25 -11.04 1.70
N VAL A 343 2.50 -10.83 1.35
CA VAL A 343 3.01 -9.59 0.77
C VAL A 343 3.60 -9.90 -0.60
N VAL A 344 3.19 -9.08 -1.56
CA VAL A 344 3.78 -8.96 -2.88
C VAL A 344 4.51 -7.62 -2.93
N LEU A 345 5.79 -7.64 -3.32
CA LEU A 345 6.49 -6.42 -3.71
C LEU A 345 6.50 -6.34 -5.23
N SER A 346 5.89 -5.28 -5.76
CA SER A 346 5.77 -5.02 -7.19
C SER A 346 6.41 -3.67 -7.50
N GLY A 347 7.08 -3.54 -8.63
CA GLY A 347 7.65 -2.26 -9.03
C GLY A 347 7.72 -2.11 -10.54
N PHE A 348 7.79 -0.85 -10.98
CA PHE A 348 7.94 -0.49 -12.38
C PHE A 348 9.16 0.39 -12.57
N SER A 349 10.00 0.08 -13.58
CA SER A 349 11.17 0.89 -13.92
C SER A 349 12.09 1.15 -12.71
N SER A 350 12.45 2.41 -12.42
CA SER A 350 13.24 2.81 -11.24
C SER A 350 12.63 2.40 -9.89
N GLY A 351 11.31 2.17 -9.83
CA GLY A 351 10.60 1.62 -8.66
C GLY A 351 11.04 0.19 -8.29
N MET A 352 11.77 -0.51 -9.15
CA MET A 352 12.35 -1.82 -8.82
C MET A 352 13.59 -1.75 -7.91
N LYS A 353 14.28 -0.61 -7.85
CA LYS A 353 15.48 -0.42 -7.03
C LYS A 353 15.28 -0.73 -5.54
N PRO A 354 14.23 -0.25 -4.84
CA PRO A 354 13.99 -0.62 -3.43
C PRO A 354 13.83 -2.13 -3.25
N ILE A 355 13.15 -2.81 -4.18
CA ILE A 355 12.97 -4.26 -4.12
C ILE A 355 14.31 -4.99 -4.31
N ALA A 356 15.07 -4.60 -5.34
CA ALA A 356 16.38 -5.16 -5.62
C ALA A 356 17.37 -4.99 -4.45
N ASN A 357 17.30 -3.86 -3.73
CA ASN A 357 18.13 -3.58 -2.56
C ASN A 357 17.71 -4.39 -1.32
N MET A 358 16.43 -4.77 -1.20
CA MET A 358 15.93 -5.56 -0.06
C MET A 358 16.26 -7.05 -0.16
N ILE A 359 16.28 -7.65 -1.35
CA ILE A 359 16.47 -9.11 -1.49
C ILE A 359 17.79 -9.63 -0.86
N PRO A 360 18.96 -8.99 -1.08
CA PRO A 360 20.22 -9.46 -0.50
C PRO A 360 20.23 -9.37 1.03
N THR A 361 19.60 -8.35 1.59
CA THR A 361 19.67 -8.06 3.01
C THR A 361 18.82 -9.01 3.85
N GLN A 362 17.83 -9.68 3.26
CA GLN A 362 17.08 -10.76 3.92
C GLN A 362 17.84 -12.05 4.17
N ILE A 363 19.07 -12.15 3.64
CA ILE A 363 19.94 -13.28 3.89
C ILE A 363 20.62 -13.18 5.27
N GLY A 364 20.54 -12.04 5.96
CA GLY A 364 21.08 -11.88 7.30
C GLY A 364 20.85 -10.53 8.00
N GLN A 365 19.80 -9.78 7.69
CA GLN A 365 19.56 -8.48 8.34
C GLN A 365 19.28 -8.65 9.83
N LYS A 366 20.16 -8.05 10.63
CA LYS A 366 19.85 -7.58 11.98
C LYS A 366 19.25 -6.18 11.84
N ILE A 367 18.35 -5.83 12.74
CA ILE A 367 17.66 -4.53 12.85
C ILE A 367 18.61 -3.32 12.74
N ASP A 368 19.91 -3.47 12.95
CA ASP A 368 20.91 -2.40 12.99
C ASP A 368 21.54 -2.05 11.61
N ASP A 369 20.72 -1.99 10.56
CA ASP A 369 21.21 -1.58 9.24
C ASP A 369 21.60 -0.09 9.27
N ARG A 370 22.90 0.19 9.10
CA ARG A 370 23.45 1.55 9.09
C ARG A 370 22.86 2.44 7.99
N SER A 371 22.27 1.86 6.95
CA SER A 371 21.57 2.60 5.90
C SER A 371 20.23 3.20 6.38
N PHE A 372 19.69 2.72 7.50
CA PHE A 372 18.48 3.25 8.14
C PHE A 372 18.80 4.31 9.22
N ASN A 373 20.09 4.59 9.49
CA ASN A 373 20.54 5.70 10.35
C ASN A 373 20.38 7.05 9.65
N ILE A 374 19.19 7.31 9.14
CA ILE A 374 18.80 8.64 8.71
C ILE A 374 18.52 9.40 10.02
N ASN A 375 19.44 10.29 10.39
CA ASN A 375 19.19 11.25 11.46
C ASN A 375 18.21 12.28 10.92
N ILE A 376 16.95 12.17 11.30
CA ILE A 376 15.90 13.10 10.88
C ILE A 376 15.63 14.03 12.05
N ASN A 377 16.16 15.25 11.98
CA ASN A 377 15.97 16.28 13.00
C ASN A 377 16.35 15.86 14.43
N GLY A 378 17.42 15.06 14.57
CA GLY A 378 17.90 14.53 15.86
C GLY A 378 17.29 13.19 16.27
N LEU A 379 16.40 12.61 15.45
CA LEU A 379 15.74 11.33 15.73
C LEU A 379 16.31 10.22 14.84
N ASN A 380 16.49 9.04 15.43
CA ASN A 380 16.93 7.85 14.70
C ASN A 380 15.78 7.34 13.81
N GLY A 381 16.05 7.17 12.51
CA GLY A 381 15.13 6.56 11.54
C GLY A 381 14.54 5.24 12.03
N HIS A 382 15.32 4.39 12.72
CA HIS A 382 14.85 3.13 13.31
C HIS A 382 13.76 3.34 14.35
N THR A 383 13.94 4.34 15.22
CA THR A 383 12.93 4.68 16.24
C THR A 383 11.63 5.15 15.60
N LEU A 384 11.72 5.83 14.44
CA LEU A 384 10.56 6.42 13.75
C LEU A 384 9.85 5.46 12.79
N PHE A 385 10.59 4.58 12.11
CA PHE A 385 10.08 3.80 10.99
C PHE A 385 10.47 2.32 11.05
N GLY A 386 11.27 1.89 12.02
CA GLY A 386 11.64 0.50 12.20
C GLY A 386 10.57 -0.33 12.93
N ALA A 387 10.55 -1.63 12.62
CA ALA A 387 9.81 -2.66 13.35
C ALA A 387 10.55 -3.99 13.25
N ASP A 388 10.13 -4.98 14.03
CA ASP A 388 10.56 -6.37 13.83
C ASP A 388 10.26 -6.81 12.39
N VAL A 389 11.28 -7.34 11.72
CA VAL A 389 11.20 -7.76 10.32
C VAL A 389 10.57 -9.14 10.18
N ALA A 390 10.57 -9.97 11.22
CA ALA A 390 10.17 -11.38 11.10
C ALA A 390 8.73 -11.57 10.56
N PRO A 391 7.71 -10.81 11.00
CA PRO A 391 6.36 -10.91 10.44
C PRO A 391 6.33 -10.61 8.93
N PHE A 392 7.04 -9.56 8.50
CA PHE A 392 7.14 -9.17 7.10
C PHE A 392 7.88 -10.21 6.26
N LEU A 393 9.05 -10.69 6.72
CA LEU A 393 9.85 -11.70 6.01
C LEU A 393 9.09 -13.01 5.84
N ASN A 394 8.29 -13.39 6.84
CA ASN A 394 7.43 -14.56 6.75
C ASN A 394 6.28 -14.35 5.75
N ALA A 395 5.69 -13.15 5.70
CA ALA A 395 4.60 -12.83 4.78
C ALA A 395 5.06 -12.52 3.34
N TRP A 396 6.30 -12.09 3.12
CA TRP A 396 6.79 -11.75 1.78
C TRP A 396 7.02 -13.00 0.94
N LYS A 397 6.13 -13.20 -0.04
CA LYS A 397 6.11 -14.39 -0.89
C LYS A 397 6.26 -14.09 -2.37
N GLU A 398 6.10 -12.85 -2.84
CA GLU A 398 6.21 -12.58 -4.28
C GLU A 398 6.97 -11.31 -4.65
N VAL A 399 7.67 -11.39 -5.78
CA VAL A 399 8.29 -10.25 -6.46
C VAL A 399 7.73 -10.11 -7.87
N TRP A 400 7.15 -8.95 -8.19
CA TRP A 400 6.67 -8.63 -9.53
C TRP A 400 7.50 -7.49 -10.13
N ASN A 401 8.33 -7.83 -11.10
CA ASN A 401 9.19 -6.89 -11.82
C ASN A 401 8.54 -6.49 -13.14
N HIS A 402 8.06 -5.25 -13.23
CA HIS A 402 7.52 -4.68 -14.46
C HIS A 402 8.58 -3.78 -15.11
N ASP A 403 9.43 -4.37 -15.94
CA ASP A 403 10.45 -3.65 -16.74
C ASP A 403 11.42 -2.79 -15.91
N GLY A 404 11.96 -3.36 -14.84
CA GLY A 404 13.01 -2.72 -14.03
C GLY A 404 14.27 -2.40 -14.84
N GLU A 405 14.94 -1.32 -14.44
CA GLU A 405 16.22 -0.88 -15.03
C GLU A 405 17.33 -1.94 -14.91
N ALA A 406 18.40 -1.78 -15.70
CA ALA A 406 19.47 -2.76 -15.81
C ALA A 406 20.12 -3.12 -14.46
N ASP A 407 20.40 -2.13 -13.61
CA ASP A 407 20.99 -2.34 -12.29
C ASP A 407 20.07 -3.13 -11.34
N ALA A 408 18.78 -2.79 -11.30
CA ALA A 408 17.78 -3.52 -10.55
C ALA A 408 17.61 -4.96 -11.09
N ARG A 409 17.57 -5.14 -12.41
CA ARG A 409 17.49 -6.45 -13.06
C ARG A 409 18.69 -7.33 -12.72
N ASP A 410 19.91 -6.79 -12.81
CA ASP A 410 21.13 -7.54 -12.53
C ASP A 410 21.18 -7.99 -11.06
N ALA A 411 20.73 -7.14 -10.13
CA ALA A 411 20.56 -7.51 -8.73
C ALA A 411 19.48 -8.59 -8.53
N LEU A 412 18.34 -8.48 -9.21
CA LEU A 412 17.27 -9.49 -9.15
C LEU A 412 17.77 -10.84 -9.67
N ASP A 413 18.44 -10.89 -10.82
CA ASP A 413 19.03 -12.12 -11.36
C ASP A 413 20.06 -12.71 -10.39
N LYS A 414 20.85 -11.88 -9.71
CA LYS A 414 21.82 -12.35 -8.72
C LYS A 414 21.16 -12.96 -7.48
N TYR A 415 20.14 -12.33 -6.90
CA TYR A 415 19.67 -12.67 -5.56
C TYR A 415 18.31 -13.40 -5.51
N LEU A 416 17.41 -13.20 -6.48
CA LEU A 416 16.12 -13.90 -6.50
C LEU A 416 16.25 -15.43 -6.56
N PRO A 417 17.18 -16.05 -7.30
CA PRO A 417 17.34 -17.50 -7.30
C PRO A 417 17.52 -18.10 -5.90
N GLU A 418 18.35 -17.46 -5.07
CA GLU A 418 18.58 -17.89 -3.70
C GLU A 418 17.36 -17.62 -2.82
N TRP A 419 16.73 -16.45 -2.98
CA TRP A 419 15.50 -16.12 -2.27
C TRP A 419 14.38 -17.13 -2.56
N LEU A 420 14.21 -17.56 -3.81
CA LEU A 420 13.25 -18.59 -4.22
C LEU A 420 13.59 -19.97 -3.61
N ARG A 421 14.86 -20.36 -3.49
CA ARG A 421 15.21 -21.69 -2.91
C ARG A 421 14.85 -21.85 -1.44
N ARG A 422 14.85 -20.75 -0.69
CA ARG A 422 14.62 -20.77 0.77
C ARG A 422 13.20 -21.10 1.18
N ASP A 423 12.24 -20.90 0.30
CA ASP A 423 10.83 -21.16 0.59
C ASP A 423 10.09 -21.52 -0.71
N SER A 424 9.50 -22.71 -0.75
CA SER A 424 8.78 -23.22 -1.91
C SER A 424 7.55 -22.39 -2.27
N GLN A 425 7.00 -21.61 -1.32
CA GLN A 425 5.85 -20.71 -1.51
C GLN A 425 6.24 -19.37 -2.16
N ARG A 426 7.53 -19.10 -2.34
CA ARG A 426 8.03 -17.88 -2.97
C ARG A 426 7.91 -17.94 -4.48
N MET A 427 7.52 -16.80 -5.05
CA MET A 427 7.21 -16.64 -6.47
C MET A 427 7.88 -15.39 -7.05
N ALA A 428 8.29 -15.46 -8.32
CA ALA A 428 8.79 -14.32 -9.08
C ALA A 428 8.04 -14.17 -10.40
N ARG A 429 7.70 -12.95 -10.77
CA ARG A 429 7.06 -12.59 -12.05
C ARG A 429 7.87 -11.47 -12.66
N CYS A 430 8.64 -11.74 -13.71
CA CYS A 430 9.57 -10.79 -14.30
C CYS A 430 9.21 -10.54 -15.76
N TYR A 431 8.87 -9.29 -16.06
CA TYR A 431 8.51 -8.80 -17.38
C TYR A 431 9.55 -7.79 -17.80
N GLN A 432 10.11 -7.94 -19.00
CA GLN A 432 11.24 -7.14 -19.47
C GLN A 432 11.05 -6.74 -20.91
N THR A 433 11.59 -5.58 -21.30
CA THR A 433 11.53 -5.09 -22.68
C THR A 433 12.93 -4.89 -23.26
N ALA A 434 13.01 -4.86 -24.58
CA ALA A 434 14.23 -4.44 -25.27
C ALA A 434 14.62 -2.97 -24.95
N TYR A 435 13.66 -2.13 -24.53
CA TYR A 435 13.91 -0.73 -24.18
C TYR A 435 14.86 -0.57 -22.98
N THR A 436 14.76 -1.47 -22.01
CA THR A 436 15.62 -1.51 -20.81
C THR A 436 16.90 -2.36 -21.03
N GLY A 437 17.23 -2.67 -22.29
CA GLY A 437 18.44 -3.41 -22.66
C GLY A 437 18.39 -4.89 -22.32
N SER A 438 17.19 -5.48 -22.22
CA SER A 438 17.00 -6.88 -21.81
C SER A 438 17.01 -7.89 -22.98
N GLU A 439 17.63 -7.54 -24.11
CA GLU A 439 17.71 -8.44 -25.26
C GLU A 439 18.51 -9.71 -24.92
N GLY A 440 17.90 -10.88 -25.14
CA GLY A 440 18.48 -12.18 -24.77
C GLY A 440 18.52 -12.47 -23.26
N TRP A 441 17.99 -11.58 -22.41
CA TRP A 441 17.93 -11.78 -20.96
C TRP A 441 17.17 -13.05 -20.57
N ILE A 442 16.04 -13.32 -21.23
CA ILE A 442 15.15 -14.45 -20.88
C ILE A 442 15.81 -15.83 -21.02
N ASP A 443 16.88 -15.95 -21.82
CA ASP A 443 17.63 -17.21 -21.97
C ASP A 443 18.87 -17.28 -21.07
N LYS A 444 19.40 -16.11 -20.66
CA LYS A 444 20.61 -16.00 -19.84
C LYS A 444 20.30 -15.88 -18.34
N SER A 445 19.09 -15.47 -17.98
CA SER A 445 18.71 -15.27 -16.59
C SER A 445 18.81 -16.59 -15.80
N PRO A 446 19.42 -16.57 -14.60
CA PRO A 446 19.45 -17.75 -13.73
C PRO A 446 18.06 -18.17 -13.24
N LEU A 447 17.05 -17.30 -13.39
CA LEU A 447 15.65 -17.59 -13.08
C LEU A 447 15.03 -18.63 -14.01
N VAL A 448 15.59 -18.86 -15.20
CA VAL A 448 15.11 -19.89 -16.14
C VAL A 448 15.02 -21.27 -15.49
N LYS A 449 15.92 -21.56 -14.54
CA LYS A 449 15.93 -22.83 -13.78
C LYS A 449 14.70 -23.04 -12.89
N PHE A 450 13.91 -21.99 -12.67
CA PHE A 450 12.66 -22.01 -11.89
C PHE A 450 11.42 -21.94 -12.78
N THR A 451 11.60 -21.98 -14.11
CA THR A 451 10.51 -22.12 -15.09
C THR A 451 10.38 -23.58 -15.55
N SER A 452 9.24 -23.98 -16.10
CA SER A 452 9.04 -25.31 -16.68
C SER A 452 8.62 -25.20 -18.14
N GLY A 453 8.82 -26.28 -18.91
CA GLY A 453 8.40 -26.31 -20.31
C GLY A 453 9.26 -25.47 -21.28
N PRO A 454 8.97 -25.59 -22.58
CA PRO A 454 9.68 -24.84 -23.62
C PRO A 454 9.28 -23.35 -23.60
N PRO A 455 10.16 -22.45 -24.08
CA PRO A 455 9.77 -21.06 -24.29
C PRO A 455 8.62 -20.99 -25.31
N LEU A 456 7.64 -20.15 -25.01
CA LEU A 456 6.59 -19.76 -25.93
C LEU A 456 7.03 -18.51 -26.68
N SER A 457 7.20 -18.63 -28.00
CA SER A 457 7.52 -17.50 -28.88
C SER A 457 6.49 -17.41 -30.01
N PRO A 458 5.96 -16.21 -30.30
CA PRO A 458 5.12 -15.96 -31.48
C PRO A 458 5.74 -16.39 -32.80
N LYS A 459 4.93 -16.94 -33.72
CA LYS A 459 5.38 -17.37 -35.06
C LYS A 459 5.26 -16.29 -36.17
N ASN A 460 4.90 -15.06 -35.83
CA ASN A 460 4.53 -14.02 -36.81
C ASN A 460 5.61 -12.93 -37.04
N GLY A 461 6.86 -13.17 -36.61
CA GLY A 461 7.95 -12.20 -36.73
C GLY A 461 7.99 -11.12 -35.63
N LEU A 462 7.00 -11.07 -34.73
CA LEU A 462 7.09 -10.29 -33.51
C LEU A 462 8.00 -10.99 -32.51
N ILE A 463 8.98 -10.26 -31.97
CA ILE A 463 9.91 -10.80 -30.97
C ILE A 463 9.26 -10.68 -29.60
N ALA A 464 8.78 -11.79 -29.06
CA ALA A 464 8.46 -11.94 -27.64
C ALA A 464 8.71 -13.39 -27.22
N THR A 465 8.99 -13.56 -25.94
CA THR A 465 9.20 -14.90 -25.38
C THR A 465 8.61 -14.95 -23.99
N GLU A 466 7.91 -16.04 -23.68
CA GLU A 466 7.40 -16.34 -22.36
C GLU A 466 7.97 -17.69 -21.89
N ARG A 467 8.37 -17.75 -20.62
CA ARG A 467 8.69 -18.97 -19.90
C ARG A 467 7.92 -18.95 -18.60
N HIS A 468 7.23 -20.03 -18.25
CA HIS A 468 6.49 -20.11 -16.99
C HIS A 468 6.72 -21.44 -16.30
N SER A 469 6.76 -21.42 -14.98
CA SER A 469 6.41 -22.57 -14.16
C SER A 469 5.03 -22.28 -13.57
N ASP A 470 4.15 -23.27 -13.60
CA ASP A 470 2.73 -23.13 -13.24
C ASP A 470 2.51 -22.43 -11.90
N ASP A 471 3.49 -22.44 -10.98
CA ASP A 471 3.37 -21.76 -9.69
C ASP A 471 4.53 -20.82 -9.31
N ARG A 472 5.77 -21.04 -9.76
CA ARG A 472 6.95 -20.45 -9.09
C ARG A 472 7.59 -19.27 -9.80
N CYS A 473 7.76 -19.32 -11.12
CA CYS A 473 8.45 -18.26 -11.85
C CYS A 473 7.81 -18.03 -13.21
N SER A 474 7.56 -16.77 -13.56
CA SER A 474 7.15 -16.39 -14.91
C SER A 474 8.12 -15.33 -15.43
N LEU A 475 8.69 -15.57 -16.60
CA LEU A 475 9.58 -14.66 -17.31
C LEU A 475 8.93 -14.31 -18.64
N VAL A 476 8.80 -13.02 -18.94
CA VAL A 476 8.31 -12.56 -20.23
C VAL A 476 9.24 -11.49 -20.76
N TYR A 477 9.62 -11.61 -22.02
CA TYR A 477 10.40 -10.63 -22.74
C TYR A 477 9.60 -10.09 -23.93
N PHE A 478 9.58 -8.78 -24.07
CA PHE A 478 8.99 -8.06 -25.19
C PHE A 478 10.08 -7.36 -26.01
N GLY A 479 10.29 -7.79 -27.25
CA GLY A 479 11.23 -7.17 -28.17
C GLY A 479 10.78 -5.80 -28.65
N HIS A 480 11.66 -5.10 -29.38
CA HIS A 480 11.35 -3.79 -29.95
C HIS A 480 10.08 -3.83 -30.79
N GLY A 481 9.12 -2.95 -30.49
CA GLY A 481 7.89 -2.85 -31.25
C GLY A 481 6.75 -3.77 -30.81
N TYR A 482 7.00 -4.78 -29.96
CA TYR A 482 5.96 -5.72 -29.53
C TYR A 482 4.80 -5.02 -28.81
N LEU A 483 5.12 -4.02 -27.98
CA LEU A 483 4.13 -3.25 -27.24
C LEU A 483 3.68 -1.97 -27.99
N LYS A 484 4.15 -1.74 -29.23
CA LYS A 484 3.71 -0.60 -30.04
C LYS A 484 2.36 -0.88 -30.66
N HIS A 485 1.41 0.02 -30.46
CA HIS A 485 0.13 0.00 -31.17
C HIS A 485 0.22 0.83 -32.46
N THR A 486 -0.25 0.29 -33.58
CA THR A 486 -0.21 0.92 -34.91
C THR A 486 -1.55 1.48 -35.36
N THR A 487 -2.66 1.02 -34.79
CA THR A 487 -4.02 1.51 -35.06
C THR A 487 -4.50 2.46 -33.93
N GLY A 488 -5.58 3.19 -34.12
CA GLY A 488 -6.14 4.06 -33.06
C GLY A 488 -6.45 3.26 -31.78
N SER A 489 -6.44 3.94 -30.63
CA SER A 489 -6.73 3.34 -29.33
C SER A 489 -8.04 2.53 -29.38
N PRO A 490 -8.07 1.25 -28.94
CA PRO A 490 -9.34 0.58 -28.73
C PRO A 490 -10.19 1.41 -27.77
N THR A 491 -11.51 1.39 -27.94
CA THR A 491 -12.49 2.03 -27.06
C THR A 491 -12.63 1.33 -25.70
N ILE A 492 -11.71 0.43 -25.35
CA ILE A 492 -11.77 -0.47 -24.20
C ILE A 492 -10.44 -0.40 -23.44
N ALA A 493 -10.49 -0.29 -22.12
CA ALA A 493 -9.33 -0.15 -21.25
C ALA A 493 -8.61 -1.50 -21.01
N PRO A 494 -7.29 -1.48 -20.74
CA PRO A 494 -6.40 -0.33 -20.88
C PRO A 494 -6.11 0.01 -22.36
N ALA A 495 -6.12 1.29 -22.68
CA ALA A 495 -5.75 1.78 -23.99
C ALA A 495 -4.23 1.73 -24.18
N PHE A 496 -3.75 1.06 -25.23
CA PHE A 496 -2.32 1.12 -25.59
C PHE A 496 -1.97 2.50 -26.14
N TRP A 497 -0.91 3.11 -25.61
CA TRP A 497 -0.42 4.41 -26.06
C TRP A 497 0.31 4.32 -27.41
N ASN A 498 0.51 5.51 -28.00
CA ASN A 498 1.13 5.70 -29.31
C ASN A 498 2.48 4.94 -29.48
N ALA A 499 2.97 4.86 -30.72
CA ALA A 499 4.19 4.12 -31.09
C ALA A 499 5.49 4.53 -30.34
N LYS A 500 5.48 5.59 -29.51
CA LYS A 500 6.67 6.15 -28.85
C LYS A 500 6.93 5.61 -27.44
N ASP A 501 5.98 4.91 -26.80
CA ASP A 501 6.15 4.56 -25.38
C ASP A 501 5.86 3.10 -25.03
N ILE A 502 6.76 2.22 -25.49
CA ILE A 502 6.72 0.78 -25.21
C ILE A 502 7.01 0.44 -23.74
N HIS A 503 7.83 1.24 -23.07
CA HIS A 503 8.23 1.03 -21.68
C HIS A 503 7.04 1.22 -20.73
N GLN A 504 6.29 2.32 -20.90
CA GLN A 504 5.17 2.64 -20.02
C GLN A 504 3.99 1.67 -20.13
N SER A 505 3.90 0.90 -21.21
CA SER A 505 2.79 -0.06 -21.42
C SER A 505 2.93 -1.37 -20.63
N VAL A 506 4.13 -1.71 -20.14
CA VAL A 506 4.39 -3.01 -19.50
C VAL A 506 3.45 -3.28 -18.31
N PRO A 507 3.37 -2.41 -17.29
CA PRO A 507 2.49 -2.67 -16.14
C PRO A 507 1.00 -2.62 -16.49
N MET A 508 0.59 -2.06 -17.64
CA MET A 508 -0.83 -2.05 -18.09
C MET A 508 -1.34 -3.45 -18.45
N VAL A 509 -0.43 -4.36 -18.81
CA VAL A 509 -0.76 -5.73 -19.22
C VAL A 509 -0.32 -6.73 -18.15
N THR A 510 0.88 -6.52 -17.62
CA THR A 510 1.59 -7.57 -16.88
C THR A 510 1.23 -7.63 -15.40
N PHE A 511 0.64 -6.57 -14.83
CA PHE A 511 0.18 -6.59 -13.44
C PHE A 511 -0.99 -7.55 -13.25
N GLY A 512 -1.96 -7.54 -14.18
CA GLY A 512 -3.09 -8.48 -14.18
C GLY A 512 -2.64 -9.93 -14.38
N HIS A 513 -1.64 -10.14 -15.24
CA HIS A 513 -1.04 -11.45 -15.43
C HIS A 513 -0.34 -11.95 -14.16
N ALA A 514 0.45 -11.07 -13.51
CA ALA A 514 1.12 -11.39 -12.25
C ALA A 514 0.09 -11.70 -11.14
N ALA A 515 -0.95 -10.89 -11.01
CA ALA A 515 -2.03 -11.08 -10.05
C ALA A 515 -2.79 -12.40 -10.28
N MET A 516 -3.11 -12.74 -11.53
CA MET A 516 -3.78 -13.99 -11.88
C MET A 516 -2.96 -15.22 -11.48
N LEU A 517 -1.63 -15.15 -11.60
CA LEU A 517 -0.70 -16.21 -11.22
C LEU A 517 -0.24 -16.14 -9.76
N SER A 518 -0.75 -15.19 -8.99
CA SER A 518 -0.34 -14.99 -7.60
C SER A 518 -1.04 -15.95 -6.64
N GLY A 519 -0.42 -16.15 -5.47
CA GLY A 519 -1.00 -16.81 -4.30
C GLY A 519 -1.84 -15.88 -3.43
N LEU A 520 -2.24 -14.71 -3.92
CA LEU A 520 -3.18 -13.81 -3.24
C LEU A 520 -4.57 -14.47 -3.10
N SER A 521 -5.29 -14.08 -2.06
CA SER A 521 -6.66 -14.50 -1.81
C SER A 521 -7.59 -14.15 -2.99
N LYS A 522 -8.57 -15.01 -3.25
CA LYS A 522 -9.57 -14.81 -4.31
C LYS A 522 -10.85 -14.21 -3.71
N PHE A 523 -11.57 -13.43 -4.52
CA PHE A 523 -12.94 -12.98 -4.19
C PHE A 523 -13.95 -14.13 -4.14
#